data_AF-A0A7Y2GCN1-F1
#
_entry.id   AF-A0A7Y2GCN1-F1
#
_cell.length_a   1.000
_cell.length_b   1.000
_cell.length_c   1.000
_cell.angle_alpha   90.00
_cell.angle_beta   90.00
_cell.angle_gamma   90.00
#
_symmetry.space_group_name_H-M   'P 1'
#
loop_
_entity.id
_entity.type
_entity.pdbx_description
1 polymer ?
#
loop_
_entity_poly.entity_id
_entity_poly.type
_entity_poly.pdbx_seq_one_letter_code
_entity_poly.pdbx_strand_id
1 'polypeptide(L)'
;MAKRYGGKFSPDEKAPSDTGTPKRARAEVDPAGGRINVMFVPPIVLLATTFSDGARGLTAGLVGAGLLALGAWLLREGVQAEAAYNVRKIARRPAIPRKIFAAILTGLGAATAVYAHLGSASDLLSPALYGLCAGVLHIAAFGLDPLKSKGMEGVDTFQQDRVARVVDEAEKLLAAMTDAIKRAGDRRAEERLAVFQATARDLIRTVEEDPRDLTAARKYLSVYLRGARDATIKFADIYARRRDDQARADYIALLDDLDQNFAARNQKSLLDDRSDLTVEIDVLRERLSREGVRLE
;
A
#
# COMPACT_ATOMS: atom_id res chain seq x y z
N MET A 1 11.96 -52.51 -14.73
CA MET A 1 10.52 -52.77 -14.90
C MET A 1 9.91 -53.04 -13.54
N ALA A 2 8.98 -52.21 -13.08
CA ALA A 2 8.04 -52.54 -12.00
C ALA A 2 6.80 -51.66 -12.20
N LYS A 3 5.65 -52.28 -12.46
CA LYS A 3 4.33 -51.63 -12.54
C LYS A 3 3.59 -51.82 -11.21
N ARG A 4 2.77 -50.82 -10.90
CA ARG A 4 2.00 -50.50 -9.68
C ARG A 4 1.01 -51.58 -9.20
N TYR A 5 0.59 -51.44 -7.94
CA TYR A 5 -0.81 -51.51 -7.45
C TYR A 5 -0.95 -50.46 -6.32
N GLY A 6 -2.04 -49.72 -6.07
CA GLY A 6 -3.42 -49.79 -6.56
C GLY A 6 -4.39 -49.84 -5.36
N GLY A 7 -4.67 -48.69 -4.73
CA GLY A 7 -5.58 -48.58 -3.57
C GLY A 7 -7.01 -48.18 -3.94
N LYS A 8 -7.98 -48.58 -3.11
CA LYS A 8 -9.43 -48.73 -3.38
C LYS A 8 -10.26 -47.43 -3.66
N PHE A 9 -9.63 -46.29 -3.93
CA PHE A 9 -10.30 -45.01 -4.24
C PHE A 9 -9.58 -44.17 -5.32
N SER A 10 -8.89 -44.79 -6.29
CA SER A 10 -8.38 -44.05 -7.46
C SER A 10 -9.37 -44.06 -8.62
N PRO A 11 -9.77 -42.86 -9.09
CA PRO A 11 -9.99 -42.61 -10.50
C PRO A 11 -9.02 -41.51 -11.02
N ASP A 12 -8.34 -41.90 -12.09
CA ASP A 12 -7.76 -41.14 -13.20
C ASP A 12 -6.54 -40.21 -13.01
N GLU A 13 -5.53 -40.60 -13.79
CA GLU A 13 -4.39 -39.82 -14.24
C GLU A 13 -4.85 -38.52 -14.91
N LYS A 14 -4.63 -37.39 -14.24
CA LYS A 14 -4.32 -36.15 -14.94
C LYS A 14 -2.81 -35.96 -14.92
N ALA A 15 -2.27 -35.78 -16.13
CA ALA A 15 -0.89 -35.46 -16.43
C ALA A 15 -0.31 -34.40 -15.46
N PRO A 16 1.01 -34.38 -15.22
CA PRO A 16 1.62 -33.28 -14.50
C PRO A 16 1.49 -32.03 -15.38
N SER A 17 0.49 -31.20 -15.13
CA SER A 17 0.56 -29.81 -15.55
C SER A 17 1.66 -29.18 -14.70
N ASP A 18 2.67 -28.68 -15.38
CA ASP A 18 3.76 -27.86 -14.87
C ASP A 18 3.14 -26.61 -14.19
N THR A 19 2.73 -26.77 -12.94
CA THR A 19 2.21 -25.68 -12.12
C THR A 19 3.41 -24.94 -11.57
N GLY A 20 3.72 -23.84 -12.25
CA GLY A 20 4.73 -22.88 -11.85
C GLY A 20 4.69 -22.66 -10.34
N THR A 21 5.85 -22.83 -9.71
CA THR A 21 6.12 -22.61 -8.30
C THR A 21 5.30 -21.43 -7.76
N PRO A 22 4.49 -21.59 -6.71
CA PRO A 22 3.75 -20.46 -6.15
C PRO A 22 4.76 -19.38 -5.76
N LYS A 23 4.70 -18.22 -6.41
CA LYS A 23 5.45 -17.03 -6.01
C LYS A 23 5.16 -16.83 -4.53
N ARG A 24 6.15 -17.12 -3.66
CA ARG A 24 6.03 -16.94 -2.22
C ARG A 24 5.47 -15.55 -1.97
N ALA A 25 4.29 -15.47 -1.34
CA ALA A 25 3.71 -14.20 -0.91
C ALA A 25 4.79 -13.45 -0.13
N ARG A 26 5.27 -12.35 -0.71
CA ARG A 26 6.30 -11.54 -0.08
C ARG A 26 5.69 -11.01 1.21
N ALA A 27 6.23 -11.40 2.36
CA ALA A 27 5.75 -10.89 3.63
C ALA A 27 5.94 -9.38 3.64
N GLU A 28 4.85 -8.63 3.46
CA GLU A 28 4.85 -7.18 3.61
C GLU A 28 4.97 -6.88 5.10
N VAL A 29 6.15 -6.39 5.50
CA VAL A 29 6.39 -5.93 6.87
C VAL A 29 5.56 -4.67 7.07
N ASP A 30 4.70 -4.64 8.09
CA ASP A 30 3.96 -3.43 8.44
C ASP A 30 4.97 -2.30 8.75
N PRO A 31 5.04 -1.25 7.92
CA PRO A 31 5.96 -0.14 8.13
C PRO A 31 5.67 0.60 9.43
N ALA A 32 4.42 0.51 9.94
CA ALA A 32 4.00 1.03 11.23
C ALA A 32 4.19 0.05 12.39
N GLY A 33 5.28 -0.72 12.37
CA GLY A 33 5.60 -1.71 13.40
C GLY A 33 5.83 -1.15 14.81
N GLY A 34 6.22 -2.02 15.74
CA GLY A 34 6.30 -1.75 17.18
C GLY A 34 7.10 -0.51 17.60
N ARG A 35 8.06 -0.04 16.78
CA ARG A 35 8.86 1.18 17.05
C ARG A 35 7.98 2.44 17.14
N ILE A 36 6.90 2.52 16.37
CA ILE A 36 5.98 3.68 16.42
C ILE A 36 5.06 3.58 17.63
N ASN A 37 4.61 2.38 18.00
CA ASN A 37 3.76 2.19 19.17
C ASN A 37 4.43 2.64 20.48
N VAL A 38 5.77 2.59 20.56
CA VAL A 38 6.52 3.11 21.71
C VAL A 38 6.30 4.62 21.92
N MET A 39 5.99 5.38 20.85
CA MET A 39 5.73 6.83 20.97
C MET A 39 4.41 7.17 21.69
N PHE A 40 3.55 6.19 21.97
CA PHE A 40 2.37 6.37 22.82
C PHE A 40 2.67 6.23 24.32
N VAL A 41 3.87 5.79 24.70
CA VAL A 41 4.27 5.65 26.12
C VAL A 41 4.47 7.01 26.81
N PRO A 42 5.20 7.99 26.23
CA PRO A 42 5.42 9.28 26.88
C PRO A 42 4.14 10.05 27.28
N PRO A 43 3.08 10.14 26.45
CA PRO A 43 1.81 10.74 26.87
C PRO A 43 1.20 10.09 28.13
N ILE A 44 1.27 8.75 28.23
CA ILE A 44 0.71 8.00 29.36
C ILE A 44 1.50 8.29 30.64
N VAL A 45 2.83 8.28 30.54
CA VAL A 45 3.72 8.60 31.67
C VAL A 45 3.46 10.03 32.14
N LEU A 46 3.33 10.98 31.23
CA LEU A 46 3.07 12.37 31.57
C LEU A 46 1.73 12.57 32.31
N LEU A 47 0.66 11.89 31.88
CA LEU A 47 -0.62 11.94 32.60
C LEU A 47 -0.51 11.32 33.99
N ALA A 48 0.23 10.22 34.13
CA ALA A 48 0.42 9.56 35.41
C ALA A 48 1.21 10.43 36.40
N THR A 49 2.23 11.16 35.94
CA THR A 49 3.04 12.03 36.82
C THR A 49 2.31 13.31 37.20
N THR A 50 1.50 13.88 36.30
CA THR A 50 0.82 15.16 36.53
C THR A 50 -0.54 15.02 37.23
N PHE A 51 -1.01 13.79 37.46
CA PHE A 51 -2.32 13.53 38.08
C PHE A 51 -2.45 14.10 39.50
N SER A 52 -1.36 14.13 40.26
CA SER A 52 -1.33 14.61 41.66
C SER A 52 -0.89 16.07 41.82
N ASP A 53 -0.53 16.77 40.74
CA ASP A 53 0.13 18.09 40.79
C ASP A 53 -0.85 19.29 40.90
N GLY A 54 -2.10 19.02 41.27
CA GLY A 54 -3.17 20.01 41.34
C GLY A 54 -3.63 20.52 39.97
N ALA A 55 -4.56 21.48 39.96
CA ALA A 55 -5.29 21.87 38.73
C ALA A 55 -4.38 22.42 37.61
N ARG A 56 -3.34 23.18 37.97
CA ARG A 56 -2.41 23.79 36.99
C ARG A 56 -1.50 22.73 36.36
N GLY A 57 -0.87 21.88 37.17
CA GLY A 57 -0.01 20.79 36.70
C GLY A 57 -0.80 19.79 35.84
N LEU A 58 -1.99 19.41 36.30
CA LEU A 58 -2.88 18.50 35.56
C LEU A 58 -3.31 19.07 34.20
N THR A 59 -3.67 20.36 34.15
CA THR A 59 -4.11 21.00 32.89
C THR A 59 -2.95 21.09 31.88
N ALA A 60 -1.76 21.48 32.34
CA ALA A 60 -0.57 21.51 31.49
C ALA A 60 -0.15 20.10 31.04
N GLY A 61 -0.24 19.11 31.93
CA GLY A 61 0.00 17.70 31.65
C GLY A 61 -0.97 17.12 30.63
N LEU A 62 -2.27 17.43 30.73
CA LEU A 62 -3.29 17.02 29.75
C LEU A 62 -3.02 17.62 28.36
N VAL A 63 -2.68 18.92 28.30
CA VAL A 63 -2.33 19.58 27.04
C VAL A 63 -1.08 18.94 26.43
N GLY A 64 -0.03 18.75 27.23
CA GLY A 64 1.21 18.13 26.76
C GLY A 64 1.02 16.69 26.30
N ALA A 65 0.25 15.89 27.05
CA ALA A 65 -0.06 14.52 26.67
C ALA A 65 -0.91 14.46 25.40
N GLY A 66 -1.87 15.37 25.25
CA GLY A 66 -2.64 15.52 24.01
C GLY A 66 -1.77 15.83 22.80
N LEU A 67 -0.82 16.77 22.94
CA LEU A 67 0.14 17.11 21.88
C LEU A 67 1.04 15.91 21.51
N LEU A 68 1.58 15.21 22.52
CA LEU A 68 2.42 14.02 22.30
C LEU A 68 1.63 12.89 21.63
N ALA A 69 0.40 12.63 22.07
CA ALA A 69 -0.46 11.58 21.51
C ALA A 69 -0.87 11.89 20.06
N LEU A 70 -1.23 13.15 19.77
CA LEU A 70 -1.50 13.60 18.41
C LEU A 70 -0.25 13.51 17.53
N GLY A 71 0.92 13.87 18.06
CA GLY A 71 2.20 13.72 17.36
C GLY A 71 2.50 12.26 17.02
N ALA A 72 2.32 11.34 17.97
CA ALA A 72 2.51 9.90 17.76
C ALA A 72 1.53 9.32 16.73
N TRP A 73 0.27 9.75 16.75
CA TRP A 73 -0.73 9.36 15.77
C TRP A 73 -0.36 9.86 14.36
N LEU A 74 0.03 11.12 14.23
CA LEU A 74 0.43 11.71 12.95
C LEU A 74 1.72 11.08 12.39
N LEU A 75 2.65 10.71 13.26
CA LEU A 75 3.85 9.96 12.90
C LEU A 75 3.50 8.60 12.30
N ARG A 76 2.55 7.86 12.92
CA ARG A 76 2.09 6.57 12.41
C ARG A 76 1.55 6.69 10.99
N GLU A 77 0.68 7.67 10.75
CA GLU A 77 0.15 7.92 9.41
C GLU A 77 1.24 8.39 8.42
N GLY A 78 2.22 9.17 8.88
CA GLY A 78 3.34 9.65 8.07
C GLY A 78 4.25 8.51 7.60
N VAL A 79 4.57 7.56 8.47
CA VAL A 79 5.38 6.39 8.10
C VAL A 79 4.62 5.47 7.15
N GLN A 80 3.32 5.27 7.33
CA GLN A 80 2.51 4.50 6.38
C GLN A 80 2.44 5.18 5.00
N ALA A 81 2.27 6.50 4.98
CA ALA A 81 2.25 7.27 3.74
C ALA A 81 3.62 7.22 3.02
N GLU A 82 4.72 7.32 3.77
CA GLU A 82 6.05 7.19 3.18
C GLU A 82 6.31 5.78 2.65
N ALA A 83 5.88 4.73 3.35
CA ALA A 83 6.04 3.37 2.86
C ALA A 83 5.28 3.16 1.54
N ALA A 84 4.05 3.66 1.45
CA ALA A 84 3.28 3.65 0.21
C ALA A 84 3.98 4.46 -0.90
N TYR A 85 4.55 5.61 -0.57
CA TYR A 85 5.35 6.41 -1.49
C TYR A 85 6.60 5.65 -1.96
N ASN A 86 7.33 4.98 -1.07
CA ASN A 86 8.58 4.29 -1.36
C ASN A 86 8.40 3.05 -2.23
N VAL A 87 7.31 2.29 -2.04
CA VAL A 87 7.01 1.09 -2.84
C VAL A 87 6.72 1.43 -4.31
N ARG A 88 6.10 2.59 -4.58
CA ARG A 88 5.73 3.02 -5.94
C ARG A 88 6.95 3.62 -6.65
N LYS A 89 7.18 3.32 -7.93
CA LYS A 89 8.24 4.01 -8.71
C LYS A 89 7.83 5.45 -9.06
N ILE A 90 6.54 5.67 -9.29
CA ILE A 90 5.93 6.96 -9.58
C ILE A 90 4.98 7.32 -8.43
N ALA A 91 5.23 8.42 -7.74
CA ALA A 91 4.41 8.84 -6.62
C ALA A 91 4.45 10.35 -6.42
N ARG A 92 3.28 10.93 -6.14
CA ARG A 92 3.15 12.33 -5.74
C ARG A 92 3.63 12.50 -4.30
N ARG A 93 4.25 13.65 -4.00
CA ARG A 93 4.56 14.02 -2.61
C ARG A 93 3.28 14.00 -1.74
N PRO A 94 3.34 13.56 -0.47
CA PRO A 94 2.24 13.68 0.46
C PRO A 94 1.74 15.13 0.55
N ALA A 95 0.42 15.32 0.66
CA ALA A 95 -0.18 16.66 0.69
C ALA A 95 0.19 17.46 1.95
N ILE A 96 0.46 16.75 3.05
CA ILE A 96 0.84 17.32 4.35
C ILE A 96 2.09 16.58 4.84
N PRO A 97 3.19 17.28 5.21
CA PRO A 97 4.39 16.66 5.77
C PRO A 97 4.15 16.21 7.22
N ARG A 98 3.48 15.07 7.37
CA ARG A 98 2.97 14.56 8.65
C ARG A 98 4.07 14.30 9.69
N LYS A 99 5.26 13.82 9.30
CA LYS A 99 6.39 13.62 10.21
C LYS A 99 6.98 14.93 10.72
N ILE A 100 6.99 15.97 9.89
CA ILE A 100 7.42 17.32 10.32
C ILE A 100 6.44 17.87 11.37
N PHE A 101 5.14 17.78 11.11
CA PHE A 101 4.12 18.18 12.09
C PHE A 101 4.19 17.33 13.36
N ALA A 102 4.45 16.03 13.25
CA ALA A 102 4.65 15.14 14.40
C ALA A 102 5.85 15.56 15.24
N ALA A 103 6.97 15.95 14.61
CA ALA A 103 8.14 16.47 15.31
C ALA A 103 7.84 17.78 16.05
N ILE A 104 7.11 18.70 15.42
CA ILE A 104 6.69 19.96 16.04
C ILE A 104 5.79 19.69 17.24
N LEU A 105 4.77 18.84 17.08
CA LEU A 105 3.86 18.45 18.17
C LEU A 105 4.61 17.74 19.30
N THR A 106 5.59 16.89 18.98
CA THR A 106 6.42 16.22 19.97
C THR A 106 7.27 17.23 20.75
N GLY A 107 7.85 18.22 20.07
CA GLY A 107 8.61 19.29 20.73
C GLY A 107 7.74 20.17 21.63
N LEU A 108 6.56 20.58 21.17
CA LEU A 108 5.61 21.34 21.98
C LEU A 108 5.07 20.52 23.16
N GLY A 109 4.80 19.23 22.96
CA GLY A 109 4.40 18.30 23.99
C GLY A 109 5.47 18.10 25.07
N ALA A 110 6.74 17.99 24.67
CA ALA A 110 7.86 17.90 25.61
C ALA A 110 8.09 19.22 26.37
N ALA A 111 7.98 20.37 25.71
CA ALA A 111 8.07 21.67 26.36
C ALA A 111 6.96 21.86 27.41
N THR A 112 5.71 21.53 27.05
CA THR A 112 4.56 21.60 27.97
C THR A 112 4.66 20.59 29.10
N ALA A 113 5.25 19.41 28.87
CA ALA A 113 5.54 18.43 29.91
C ALA A 113 6.51 18.98 30.97
N VAL A 114 7.59 19.63 30.55
CA VAL A 114 8.55 20.27 31.47
C VAL A 114 7.90 21.44 32.20
N TYR A 115 7.11 22.25 31.48
CA TYR A 115 6.34 23.35 32.08
C TYR A 115 5.36 22.88 33.16
N ALA A 116 4.73 21.71 32.98
CA ALA A 116 3.80 21.15 33.97
C ALA A 116 4.44 20.87 35.34
N HIS A 117 5.75 20.63 35.38
CA HIS A 117 6.50 20.29 36.60
C HIS A 117 7.37 21.46 37.12
N LEU A 118 7.26 22.64 36.52
CA LEU A 118 7.99 23.83 36.94
C LEU A 118 7.29 24.55 38.10
N GLY A 119 8.05 24.81 39.17
CA GLY A 119 7.56 25.53 40.36
C GLY A 119 7.48 27.06 40.19
N SER A 120 7.99 27.62 39.09
CA SER A 120 7.94 29.05 38.79
C SER A 120 7.74 29.31 37.31
N ALA A 121 6.77 30.16 36.97
CA ALA A 121 6.35 30.42 35.59
C ALA A 121 7.36 31.26 34.77
N SER A 122 8.40 31.79 35.40
CA SER A 122 9.40 32.66 34.77
C SER A 122 10.53 31.91 34.05
N ASP A 123 10.75 30.62 34.33
CA ASP A 123 11.76 29.82 33.63
C ASP A 123 11.17 29.14 32.39
N LEU A 124 11.18 29.86 31.27
CA LEU A 124 10.78 29.35 29.96
C LEU A 124 11.95 28.77 29.15
N LEU A 125 13.19 28.92 29.64
CA LEU A 125 14.36 28.42 28.94
C LEU A 125 14.40 26.90 28.95
N SER A 126 14.13 26.30 30.12
CA SER A 126 14.12 24.84 30.27
C SER A 126 13.08 24.16 29.35
N PRO A 127 11.79 24.54 29.34
CA PRO A 127 10.81 24.01 28.38
C PRO A 127 11.22 24.16 26.92
N ALA A 128 11.79 25.31 26.54
CA ALA A 128 12.21 25.57 25.17
C ALA A 128 13.34 24.62 24.72
N LEU A 129 14.34 24.40 25.58
CA LEU A 129 15.47 23.51 25.28
C LEU A 129 15.02 22.05 25.17
N TYR A 130 14.20 21.56 26.11
CA TYR A 130 13.68 20.20 26.05
C TYR A 130 12.77 19.98 24.84
N GLY A 131 11.92 20.96 24.50
CA GLY A 131 11.09 20.91 23.30
C GLY A 131 11.90 20.89 22.01
N LEU A 132 12.95 21.72 21.93
CA LEU A 132 13.86 21.75 20.78
C LEU A 132 14.59 20.41 20.63
N CYS A 133 15.20 19.91 21.71
CA CYS A 133 15.89 18.63 21.71
C CYS A 133 14.97 17.48 21.32
N ALA A 134 13.74 17.43 21.86
CA ALA A 134 12.75 16.42 21.52
C ALA A 134 12.36 16.48 20.03
N GLY A 135 12.13 17.68 19.49
CA GLY A 135 11.81 17.86 18.06
C GLY A 135 12.96 17.42 17.14
N VAL A 136 14.20 17.82 17.45
CA VAL A 136 15.39 17.44 16.68
C VAL A 136 15.62 15.92 16.73
N LEU A 137 15.55 15.32 17.91
CA LEU A 137 15.67 13.87 18.08
C LEU A 137 14.55 13.12 17.34
N HIS A 138 13.34 13.68 17.30
CA HIS A 138 12.23 13.08 16.55
C HIS A 138 12.52 13.06 15.04
N ILE A 139 13.01 14.18 14.48
CA ILE A 139 13.42 14.25 13.07
C ILE A 139 14.58 13.29 12.80
N ALA A 140 15.58 13.23 13.70
CA ALA A 140 16.72 12.33 13.55
C ALA A 140 16.30 10.84 13.61
N ALA A 141 15.32 10.49 14.45
CA ALA A 141 14.86 9.12 14.62
C ALA A 141 13.95 8.63 13.48
N PHE A 142 13.11 9.49 12.92
CA PHE A 142 12.07 9.09 11.95
C PHE A 142 12.26 9.65 10.54
N GLY A 143 13.21 10.56 10.34
CA GLY A 143 13.45 11.24 9.06
C GLY A 143 12.39 12.28 8.72
N LEU A 144 12.61 12.95 7.59
CA LEU A 144 11.69 13.92 6.99
C LEU A 144 10.77 13.22 5.98
N ASP A 145 9.55 13.73 5.81
CA ASP A 145 8.64 13.25 4.76
C ASP A 145 9.22 13.50 3.35
N PRO A 146 8.91 12.65 2.35
CA PRO A 146 9.27 12.90 0.96
C PRO A 146 8.65 14.21 0.44
N LEU A 147 9.45 15.26 0.25
CA LEU A 147 8.96 16.58 -0.18
C LEU A 147 8.86 16.75 -1.70
N LYS A 148 9.43 15.82 -2.46
CA LYS A 148 9.44 15.81 -3.92
C LYS A 148 8.62 14.66 -4.45
N SER A 149 7.96 14.86 -5.56
CA SER A 149 7.43 13.78 -6.39
C SER A 149 8.57 13.03 -7.08
N LYS A 150 8.39 11.74 -7.33
CA LYS A 150 9.34 10.90 -8.08
C LYS A 150 8.68 10.28 -9.31
N GLY A 151 9.47 10.06 -10.36
CA GLY A 151 9.01 9.45 -11.61
C GLY A 151 8.08 10.36 -12.45
N MET A 152 8.10 11.67 -12.19
CA MET A 152 7.21 12.66 -12.81
C MET A 152 7.94 13.64 -13.76
N GLU A 153 9.11 13.27 -14.27
CA GLU A 153 9.87 14.06 -15.25
C GLU A 153 9.64 13.52 -16.67
N GLY A 154 9.21 14.38 -17.60
CA GLY A 154 9.32 14.14 -19.05
C GLY A 154 8.10 13.60 -19.81
N VAL A 155 6.97 13.28 -19.16
CA VAL A 155 5.72 12.88 -19.85
C VAL A 155 4.53 13.61 -19.23
N ASP A 156 3.67 14.18 -20.09
CA ASP A 156 2.48 14.99 -19.80
C ASP A 156 1.85 14.72 -18.42
N THR A 157 2.02 15.67 -17.49
CA THR A 157 1.55 15.59 -16.10
C THR A 157 0.05 15.27 -16.01
N PHE A 158 -0.73 15.64 -17.02
CA PHE A 158 -2.15 15.29 -17.13
C PHE A 158 -2.39 13.80 -17.35
N GLN A 159 -1.55 13.11 -18.11
CA GLN A 159 -1.69 11.66 -18.30
C GLN A 159 -1.30 10.91 -17.04
N GLN A 160 -0.22 11.33 -16.37
CA GLN A 160 0.20 10.74 -15.09
C GLN A 160 -0.85 10.95 -13.98
N ASP A 161 -1.45 12.14 -13.88
CA ASP A 161 -2.54 12.41 -12.94
C ASP A 161 -3.82 11.58 -13.21
N ARG A 162 -4.03 11.16 -14.47
CA ARG A 162 -5.13 10.24 -14.81
C ARG A 162 -4.80 8.81 -14.40
N VAL A 163 -3.58 8.35 -14.64
CA VAL A 163 -3.12 7.01 -14.22
C VAL A 163 -3.24 6.87 -12.71
N ALA A 164 -2.65 7.79 -11.94
CA ALA A 164 -2.65 7.73 -10.48
C ALA A 164 -4.07 7.63 -9.89
N ARG A 165 -5.02 8.41 -10.41
CA ARG A 165 -6.43 8.35 -9.97
C ARG A 165 -7.09 7.01 -10.27
N VAL A 166 -6.85 6.44 -11.45
CA VAL A 166 -7.43 5.13 -11.83
C VAL A 166 -6.83 4.01 -10.99
N VAL A 167 -5.52 4.07 -10.72
CA VAL A 167 -4.83 3.11 -9.86
C VAL A 167 -5.35 3.17 -8.43
N ASP A 168 -5.47 4.38 -7.86
CA ASP A 168 -6.02 4.54 -6.50
C ASP A 168 -7.49 4.08 -6.41
N GLU A 169 -8.31 4.27 -7.46
CA GLU A 169 -9.68 3.72 -7.52
C GLU A 169 -9.67 2.20 -7.59
N ALA A 170 -8.80 1.61 -8.42
CA ALA A 170 -8.65 0.17 -8.56
C ALA A 170 -8.25 -0.50 -7.23
N GLU A 171 -7.24 0.02 -6.53
CA GLU A 171 -6.82 -0.50 -5.21
C GLU A 171 -7.93 -0.40 -4.16
N LYS A 172 -8.73 0.69 -4.17
CA LYS A 172 -9.91 0.80 -3.30
C LYS A 172 -10.95 -0.27 -3.60
N LEU A 173 -11.16 -0.61 -4.87
CA LEU A 173 -12.07 -1.69 -5.25
C LEU A 173 -11.55 -3.04 -4.74
N LEU A 174 -10.25 -3.32 -4.89
CA LEU A 174 -9.63 -4.55 -4.37
C LEU A 174 -9.76 -4.64 -2.83
N ALA A 175 -9.48 -3.55 -2.11
CA ALA A 175 -9.66 -3.50 -0.66
C ALA A 175 -11.11 -3.78 -0.24
N ALA A 176 -12.07 -3.15 -0.92
CA ALA A 176 -13.50 -3.38 -0.67
C ALA A 176 -13.93 -4.84 -0.94
N MET A 177 -13.31 -5.52 -1.92
CA MET A 177 -13.52 -6.95 -2.15
C MET A 177 -13.02 -7.79 -0.97
N THR A 178 -11.83 -7.50 -0.45
CA THR A 178 -11.27 -8.18 0.73
C THR A 178 -12.17 -8.03 1.95
N ASP A 179 -12.72 -6.84 2.18
CA ASP A 179 -13.62 -6.61 3.31
C ASP A 179 -14.97 -7.29 3.13
N ALA A 180 -15.49 -7.33 1.90
CA ALA A 180 -16.72 -8.03 1.59
C ALA A 180 -16.58 -9.55 1.76
N ILE A 181 -15.51 -10.16 1.23
CA ILE A 181 -15.34 -11.62 1.24
C ILE A 181 -15.23 -12.19 2.66
N LYS A 182 -14.62 -11.44 3.60
CA LYS A 182 -14.49 -11.85 5.01
C LYS A 182 -15.84 -12.10 5.67
N ARG A 183 -16.90 -11.44 5.22
CA ARG A 183 -18.27 -11.66 5.72
C ARG A 183 -18.83 -13.02 5.29
N ALA A 184 -18.34 -13.57 4.18
CA ALA A 184 -18.71 -14.91 3.74
C ALA A 184 -18.08 -15.99 4.63
N GLY A 185 -16.87 -15.76 5.15
CA GLY A 185 -16.13 -16.72 5.98
C GLY A 185 -15.85 -18.04 5.28
N ASP A 186 -15.74 -18.04 3.96
CA ASP A 186 -15.36 -19.22 3.15
C ASP A 186 -13.89 -19.09 2.75
N ARG A 187 -13.05 -19.93 3.35
CA ARG A 187 -11.60 -19.88 3.14
C ARG A 187 -11.21 -20.09 1.67
N ARG A 188 -11.94 -20.92 0.94
CA ARG A 188 -11.64 -21.21 -0.48
C ARG A 188 -11.91 -20.00 -1.37
N ALA A 189 -13.01 -19.30 -1.13
CA ALA A 189 -13.34 -18.08 -1.85
C ALA A 189 -12.38 -16.92 -1.50
N GLU A 190 -11.95 -16.82 -0.23
CA GLU A 190 -10.91 -15.88 0.20
C GLU A 190 -9.57 -16.13 -0.48
N GLU A 191 -9.09 -17.39 -0.47
CA GLU A 191 -7.86 -17.79 -1.14
C GLU A 191 -7.93 -17.50 -2.65
N ARG A 192 -9.06 -17.82 -3.29
CA ARG A 192 -9.21 -17.56 -4.73
C ARG A 192 -9.22 -16.08 -5.07
N LEU A 193 -9.92 -15.27 -4.26
CA LEU A 193 -9.92 -13.83 -4.42
C LEU A 193 -8.51 -13.25 -4.27
N ALA A 194 -7.73 -13.73 -3.30
CA ALA A 194 -6.36 -13.26 -3.10
C ALA A 194 -5.47 -13.52 -4.34
N VAL A 195 -5.65 -14.66 -5.02
CA VAL A 195 -4.95 -14.95 -6.28
C VAL A 195 -5.37 -13.96 -7.38
N PHE A 196 -6.67 -13.72 -7.56
CA PHE A 196 -7.15 -12.73 -8.54
C PHE A 196 -6.61 -11.32 -8.23
N GLN A 197 -6.59 -10.92 -6.96
CA GLN A 197 -6.03 -9.62 -6.54
C GLN A 197 -4.55 -9.49 -6.89
N ALA A 198 -3.77 -10.57 -6.78
CA ALA A 198 -2.37 -10.57 -7.19
C ALA A 198 -2.23 -10.29 -8.69
N THR A 199 -3.01 -10.96 -9.52
CA THR A 199 -3.03 -10.73 -10.98
C THR A 199 -3.49 -9.31 -11.34
N ALA A 200 -4.52 -8.81 -10.65
CA ALA A 200 -4.99 -7.44 -10.84
C ALA A 200 -3.91 -6.41 -10.47
N ARG A 201 -3.18 -6.62 -9.37
CA ARG A 201 -2.05 -5.77 -8.97
C ARG A 201 -0.88 -5.82 -9.95
N ASP A 202 -0.63 -6.97 -10.58
CA ASP A 202 0.38 -7.07 -11.63
C ASP A 202 -0.01 -6.21 -12.85
N LEU A 203 -1.28 -6.21 -13.27
CA LEU A 203 -1.76 -5.31 -14.34
C LEU A 203 -1.72 -3.84 -13.94
N ILE A 204 -2.09 -3.50 -12.69
CA ILE A 204 -1.99 -2.14 -12.16
C ILE A 204 -0.54 -1.65 -12.25
N ARG A 205 0.43 -2.48 -11.83
CA ARG A 205 1.85 -2.14 -11.89
C ARG A 205 2.33 -1.88 -13.31
N THR A 206 1.92 -2.69 -14.29
CA THR A 206 2.26 -2.47 -15.71
C THR A 206 1.77 -1.11 -16.20
N VAL A 207 0.54 -0.72 -15.85
CA VAL A 207 -0.03 0.59 -16.22
C VAL A 207 0.64 1.75 -15.46
N GLU A 208 1.12 1.50 -14.23
CA GLU A 208 1.94 2.48 -13.51
C GLU A 208 3.32 2.65 -14.15
N GLU A 209 3.90 1.59 -14.73
CA GLU A 209 5.20 1.65 -15.41
C GLU A 209 5.11 2.32 -16.78
N ASP A 210 4.01 2.12 -17.52
CA ASP A 210 3.73 2.81 -18.78
C ASP A 210 2.33 3.45 -18.83
N PRO A 211 2.23 4.80 -18.72
CA PRO A 211 0.96 5.51 -18.85
C PRO A 211 0.19 5.27 -20.16
N ARG A 212 0.87 4.89 -21.25
CA ARG A 212 0.26 4.63 -22.57
C ARG A 212 -0.70 3.43 -22.50
N ASP A 213 -0.37 2.45 -21.66
CA ASP A 213 -1.17 1.24 -21.45
C ASP A 213 -2.51 1.50 -20.76
N LEU A 214 -2.66 2.63 -20.08
CA LEU A 214 -3.91 2.97 -19.39
C LEU A 214 -5.10 2.92 -20.34
N THR A 215 -4.94 3.34 -21.59
CA THR A 215 -6.06 3.36 -22.56
C THR A 215 -6.63 1.97 -22.80
N ALA A 216 -5.75 0.97 -22.94
CA ALA A 216 -6.14 -0.42 -23.17
C ALA A 216 -6.55 -1.15 -21.88
N ALA A 217 -5.95 -0.80 -20.73
CA ALA A 217 -6.26 -1.40 -19.44
C ALA A 217 -7.46 -0.78 -18.73
N ARG A 218 -7.92 0.42 -19.14
CA ARG A 218 -8.99 1.18 -18.46
C ARG A 218 -10.24 0.36 -18.19
N LYS A 219 -10.71 -0.41 -19.18
CA LYS A 219 -11.91 -1.25 -19.06
C LYS A 219 -11.77 -2.28 -17.93
N TYR A 220 -10.58 -2.85 -17.77
CA TYR A 220 -10.27 -3.83 -16.75
C TYR A 220 -10.24 -3.19 -15.36
N LEU A 221 -9.46 -2.11 -15.21
CA LEU A 221 -9.28 -1.42 -13.93
C LEU A 221 -10.53 -0.67 -13.42
N SER A 222 -11.50 -0.37 -14.29
CA SER A 222 -12.73 0.32 -13.90
C SER A 222 -13.95 -0.60 -13.92
N VAL A 223 -14.42 -0.99 -15.10
CA VAL A 223 -15.68 -1.71 -15.28
C VAL A 223 -15.60 -3.12 -14.69
N TYR A 224 -14.53 -3.86 -14.99
CA TYR A 224 -14.40 -5.24 -14.52
C TYR A 224 -14.10 -5.32 -13.02
N LEU A 225 -13.21 -4.49 -12.48
CA LEU A 225 -13.00 -4.44 -11.02
C LEU A 225 -14.24 -4.01 -10.26
N ARG A 226 -15.01 -3.04 -10.78
CA ARG A 226 -16.29 -2.64 -10.16
C ARG A 226 -17.30 -3.78 -10.18
N GLY A 227 -17.43 -4.46 -11.31
CA GLY A 227 -18.28 -5.65 -11.43
C GLY A 227 -17.85 -6.79 -10.50
N ALA A 228 -16.54 -7.04 -10.39
CA ALA A 228 -15.98 -8.04 -9.49
C ALA A 228 -16.27 -7.71 -8.02
N ARG A 229 -16.13 -6.44 -7.63
CA ARG A 229 -16.52 -5.96 -6.28
C ARG A 229 -18.00 -6.21 -6.01
N ASP A 230 -18.87 -5.80 -6.92
CA ASP A 230 -20.32 -5.93 -6.72
C ASP A 230 -20.74 -7.40 -6.67
N ALA A 231 -20.12 -8.27 -7.48
CA ALA A 231 -20.30 -9.72 -7.40
C ALA A 231 -19.80 -10.30 -6.07
N THR A 232 -18.65 -9.83 -5.57
CA THR A 232 -18.09 -10.27 -4.27
C THR A 232 -19.01 -9.91 -3.12
N ILE A 233 -19.59 -8.70 -3.13
CA ILE A 233 -20.58 -8.26 -2.12
C ILE A 233 -21.81 -9.17 -2.15
N LYS A 234 -22.38 -9.40 -3.35
CA LYS A 234 -23.55 -10.28 -3.51
C LYS A 234 -23.28 -11.70 -3.08
N PHE A 235 -22.13 -12.27 -3.47
CA PHE A 235 -21.71 -13.59 -3.04
C PHE A 235 -21.61 -13.67 -1.52
N ALA A 236 -20.93 -12.72 -0.89
CA ALA A 236 -20.77 -12.69 0.56
C ALA A 236 -22.12 -12.62 1.29
N ASP A 237 -23.06 -11.82 0.80
CA ASP A 237 -24.40 -11.69 1.39
C ASP A 237 -25.23 -12.98 1.25
N ILE A 238 -25.17 -13.66 0.10
CA ILE A 238 -25.86 -14.93 -0.14
C ILE A 238 -25.25 -16.04 0.72
N TYR A 239 -23.92 -16.15 0.69
CA TYR A 239 -23.20 -17.24 1.35
C TYR A 239 -23.29 -17.13 2.88
N ALA A 240 -23.23 -15.92 3.44
CA ALA A 240 -23.39 -15.69 4.88
C ALA A 240 -24.78 -16.13 5.39
N ARG A 241 -25.82 -16.03 4.56
CA ARG A 241 -27.21 -16.37 4.95
C ARG A 241 -27.55 -17.84 4.76
N ARG A 242 -27.12 -18.45 3.66
CA ARG A 242 -27.60 -19.77 3.21
C ARG A 242 -26.52 -20.82 3.01
N ARG A 243 -25.23 -20.44 3.07
CA ARG A 243 -24.10 -21.33 2.74
C ARG A 243 -24.29 -22.07 1.41
N ASP A 244 -24.76 -21.33 0.40
CA ASP A 244 -25.11 -21.87 -0.91
C ASP A 244 -23.85 -22.26 -1.71
N ASP A 245 -23.67 -23.56 -1.93
CA ASP A 245 -22.53 -24.11 -2.66
C ASP A 245 -22.53 -23.74 -4.15
N GLN A 246 -23.71 -23.54 -4.75
CA GLN A 246 -23.82 -23.11 -6.16
C GLN A 246 -23.32 -21.66 -6.30
N ALA A 247 -23.76 -20.78 -5.40
CA ALA A 247 -23.29 -19.39 -5.38
C ALA A 247 -21.77 -19.30 -5.21
N ARG A 248 -21.17 -20.22 -4.43
CA ARG A 248 -19.70 -20.32 -4.32
C ARG A 248 -19.05 -20.78 -5.62
N ALA A 249 -19.60 -21.81 -6.27
CA ALA A 249 -19.08 -22.30 -7.54
C ALA A 249 -19.11 -21.23 -8.63
N ASP A 250 -20.23 -20.52 -8.76
CA ASP A 250 -20.41 -19.46 -9.76
C ASP A 250 -19.47 -18.27 -9.48
N TYR A 251 -19.28 -17.90 -8.22
CA TYR A 251 -18.33 -16.84 -7.85
C TYR A 251 -16.88 -17.23 -8.14
N ILE A 252 -16.48 -18.46 -7.84
CA ILE A 252 -15.13 -18.95 -8.15
C ILE A 252 -14.91 -18.96 -9.66
N ALA A 253 -15.89 -19.43 -10.45
CA ALA A 253 -15.81 -19.41 -11.91
C ALA A 253 -15.66 -17.99 -12.47
N LEU A 254 -16.41 -17.02 -11.93
CA LEU A 254 -16.24 -15.61 -12.29
C LEU A 254 -14.81 -15.11 -11.98
N LEU A 255 -14.25 -15.46 -10.82
CA LEU A 255 -12.88 -15.08 -10.48
C LEU A 255 -11.87 -15.75 -11.41
N ASP A 256 -12.08 -17.01 -11.81
CA ASP A 256 -11.25 -17.71 -12.79
C ASP A 256 -11.24 -17.01 -14.14
N ASP A 257 -12.41 -16.64 -14.65
CA ASP A 257 -12.56 -15.94 -15.92
C ASP A 257 -11.89 -14.56 -15.85
N LEU A 258 -12.10 -13.81 -14.77
CA LEU A 258 -11.47 -12.50 -14.60
C LEU A 258 -9.95 -12.61 -14.50
N ASP A 259 -9.44 -13.59 -13.75
CA ASP A 259 -8.01 -13.82 -13.60
C ASP A 259 -7.33 -14.10 -14.95
N GLN A 260 -7.91 -14.99 -15.77
CA GLN A 260 -7.41 -15.28 -17.12
C GLN A 260 -7.43 -14.04 -18.02
N ASN A 261 -8.53 -13.27 -18.01
CA ASN A 261 -8.67 -12.07 -18.82
C ASN A 261 -7.67 -10.97 -18.42
N PHE A 262 -7.43 -10.78 -17.12
CA PHE A 262 -6.45 -9.80 -16.63
C PHE A 262 -5.02 -10.24 -16.94
N ALA A 263 -4.69 -11.52 -16.75
CA ALA A 263 -3.38 -12.07 -17.09
C ALA A 263 -3.09 -11.93 -18.60
N ALA A 264 -4.07 -12.24 -19.46
CA ALA A 264 -3.95 -12.10 -20.90
C ALA A 264 -3.75 -10.64 -21.33
N ARG A 265 -4.46 -9.69 -20.71
CA ARG A 265 -4.26 -8.26 -20.98
C ARG A 265 -2.86 -7.80 -20.57
N ASN A 266 -2.39 -8.24 -19.41
CA ASN A 266 -1.05 -7.90 -18.93
C ASN A 266 0.04 -8.43 -19.87
N GLN A 267 -0.06 -9.71 -20.27
CA GLN A 267 0.87 -10.30 -21.21
C GLN A 267 0.88 -9.57 -22.57
N LYS A 268 -0.28 -9.12 -23.05
CA LYS A 268 -0.38 -8.35 -24.29
C LYS A 268 0.38 -7.02 -24.23
N SER A 269 0.24 -6.25 -23.14
CA SER A 269 1.02 -5.01 -22.95
C SER A 269 2.53 -5.28 -23.03
N LEU A 270 3.01 -6.30 -22.32
CA LEU A 270 4.43 -6.65 -22.33
C LEU A 270 4.96 -7.11 -23.70
N LEU A 271 4.10 -7.66 -24.55
CA LEU A 271 4.45 -8.04 -25.92
C LEU A 271 4.50 -6.81 -26.84
N ASP A 272 3.55 -5.89 -26.69
CA ASP A 272 3.51 -4.64 -27.45
C ASP A 272 4.79 -3.83 -27.17
N ASP A 273 5.24 -3.73 -25.91
CA ASP A 273 6.50 -3.06 -25.54
C ASP A 273 7.76 -3.67 -26.18
N ARG A 274 7.82 -5.01 -26.26
CA ARG A 274 8.95 -5.70 -26.91
C ARG A 274 8.97 -5.44 -28.41
N SER A 275 7.79 -5.33 -29.03
CA SER A 275 7.68 -5.03 -30.45
C SER A 275 8.13 -3.60 -30.75
N ASP A 276 7.74 -2.63 -29.92
CA ASP A 276 8.18 -1.24 -30.00
C ASP A 276 9.71 -1.13 -29.92
N LEU A 277 10.33 -1.78 -28.92
CA LEU A 277 11.79 -1.78 -28.76
C LEU A 277 12.50 -2.40 -29.98
N THR A 278 11.95 -3.47 -30.55
CA THR A 278 12.54 -4.12 -31.72
C THR A 278 12.53 -3.18 -32.93
N VAL A 279 11.40 -2.49 -33.15
CA VAL A 279 11.27 -1.50 -34.22
C VAL A 279 12.23 -0.33 -33.99
N GLU A 280 12.37 0.18 -32.76
CA GLU A 280 13.32 1.25 -32.46
C GLU A 280 14.78 0.82 -32.71
N ILE A 281 15.16 -0.40 -32.33
CA ILE A 281 16.50 -0.96 -32.62
C ILE A 281 16.73 -1.04 -34.13
N ASP A 282 15.75 -1.51 -34.89
CA ASP A 282 15.88 -1.63 -36.34
C ASP A 282 16.00 -0.26 -37.02
N VAL A 283 15.21 0.72 -36.58
CA VAL A 283 15.31 2.12 -37.06
C VAL A 283 16.66 2.73 -36.70
N LEU A 284 17.18 2.49 -35.49
CA LEU A 284 18.51 2.96 -35.09
C LEU A 284 19.61 2.31 -35.94
N ARG A 285 19.54 1.00 -36.19
CA ARG A 285 20.48 0.30 -37.09
C ARG A 285 20.44 0.89 -38.50
N GLU A 286 19.25 1.18 -39.02
CA GLU A 286 19.11 1.78 -40.33
C GLU A 286 19.74 3.18 -40.37
N ARG A 287 19.50 4.02 -39.35
CA ARG A 287 20.13 5.35 -39.24
C ARG A 287 21.65 5.26 -39.13
N LEU A 288 22.18 4.40 -38.25
CA LEU A 288 23.61 4.18 -38.08
C LEU A 288 24.26 3.67 -39.38
N SER A 289 23.57 2.81 -40.14
CA SER A 289 24.04 2.32 -41.43
C SER A 289 24.12 3.42 -42.49
N ARG A 290 23.18 4.39 -42.46
CA ARG A 290 23.18 5.56 -43.35
C ARG A 290 24.22 6.59 -42.96
N GLU A 291 24.51 6.72 -41.67
CA GLU A 291 25.51 7.65 -41.12
C GLU A 291 26.94 7.07 -41.12
N GLY A 292 27.13 5.82 -41.57
CA GLY A 292 28.44 5.20 -41.76
C GLY A 292 29.17 4.78 -40.47
N VAL A 293 28.50 4.83 -39.32
CA VAL A 293 29.06 4.45 -38.02
C VAL A 293 28.93 2.94 -37.84
N ARG A 294 30.03 2.19 -37.98
CA ARG A 294 30.07 0.77 -37.60
C ARG A 294 30.37 0.68 -36.12
N LEU A 295 29.47 0.03 -35.38
CA LEU A 295 29.73 -0.39 -34.00
C LEU A 295 30.76 -1.53 -34.08
N GLU A 296 32.01 -1.26 -33.69
CA GLU A 296 32.99 -2.31 -33.36
C GLU A 296 32.62 -2.98 -32.02
#